data_AF-A0A6N7XT87-F1
#
_entry.id   AF-A0A6N7XT87-F1
#
_cell.length_a   1.000
_cell.length_b   1.000
_cell.length_c   1.000
_cell.angle_alpha   90.00
_cell.angle_beta   90.00
_cell.angle_gamma   90.00
#
_symmetry.space_group_name_H-M   'P 1'
#
loop_
_entity.id
_entity.type
_entity.pdbx_description
1 polymer ?
#
loop_
_entity_poly.entity_id
_entity_poly.type
_entity_poly.pdbx_seq_one_letter_code
_entity_poly.pdbx_strand_id
1 'polypeptide(L)'
;MLRKNLELKLILSVIILFFIIIGPKPVNAASGKIDNVIIKVEEFLVEMPIDTYIDIYMRRTGSIYDFIKRKNGSIYVVGLRSGNQYIHLNEYIDKYFYEKSVRRALASSETMSDQMVSKINDISKYKIEITNVKVGIIEGILKNDKITVIIPKEISSESIGSIEMNFSKKVRIIEIDEEVPWLDIINRFKENGYYLDEYYDKYKVKSSWSYKKLVNIEPSTSYKVITEDGYSEKFYINLIIE
;
A
#
# COMPACT_ATOMS: atom_id res chain seq x y z
N MET A 1 23.31 -60.53 27.63
CA MET A 1 23.55 -59.07 27.81
C MET A 1 23.11 -58.23 26.61
N LEU A 2 23.29 -58.67 25.36
CA LEU A 2 22.95 -57.86 24.16
C LEU A 2 21.45 -57.49 24.00
N ARG A 3 20.50 -58.35 24.39
CA ARG A 3 19.06 -58.05 24.25
C ARG A 3 18.58 -56.88 25.11
N LYS A 4 19.05 -56.77 26.36
CA LYS A 4 18.70 -55.65 27.27
C LYS A 4 19.18 -54.29 26.73
N ASN A 5 20.32 -54.26 26.06
CA ASN A 5 20.83 -53.03 25.42
C ASN A 5 20.03 -52.63 24.17
N LEU A 6 19.40 -53.60 23.50
CA LEU A 6 18.55 -53.32 22.33
C LEU A 6 17.18 -52.77 22.77
N GLU A 7 16.58 -53.37 23.79
CA GLU A 7 15.31 -52.93 24.37
C GLU A 7 15.42 -51.52 24.99
N LEU A 8 16.50 -51.24 25.71
CA LEU A 8 16.75 -49.92 26.29
C LEU A 8 16.91 -48.85 25.21
N LYS A 9 17.65 -49.16 24.12
CA LYS A 9 17.83 -48.23 22.99
C LYS A 9 16.51 -47.95 22.28
N LEU A 10 15.65 -48.95 22.13
CA LEU A 10 14.37 -48.83 21.46
C LEU A 10 13.37 -48.00 22.29
N ILE A 11 13.36 -48.17 23.61
CA ILE A 11 12.57 -47.34 24.52
C ILE A 11 13.06 -45.89 24.48
N LEU A 12 14.38 -45.68 24.50
CA LEU A 12 14.95 -44.33 24.44
C LEU A 12 14.61 -43.61 23.13
N SER A 13 14.67 -44.30 21.99
CA SER A 13 14.33 -43.70 20.69
C SER A 13 12.84 -43.41 20.57
N VAL A 14 11.96 -44.21 21.16
CA VAL A 14 10.51 -43.91 21.22
C VAL A 14 10.23 -42.69 22.09
N ILE A 15 10.88 -42.55 23.25
CA ILE A 15 10.74 -41.37 24.12
C ILE A 15 11.23 -40.11 23.41
N ILE A 16 12.38 -40.18 22.73
CA ILE A 16 12.91 -39.06 21.95
C ILE A 16 11.95 -38.69 20.80
N LEU A 17 11.39 -39.67 20.09
CA LEU A 17 10.39 -39.41 19.06
C LEU A 17 9.13 -38.74 19.64
N PHE A 18 8.69 -39.16 20.82
CA PHE A 18 7.53 -38.59 21.51
C PHE A 18 7.78 -37.12 21.89
N PHE A 19 9.00 -36.77 22.34
CA PHE A 19 9.38 -35.38 22.61
C PHE A 19 9.54 -34.50 21.36
N ILE A 20 9.88 -35.09 20.21
CA ILE A 20 9.95 -34.36 18.93
C ILE A 20 8.55 -34.08 18.38
N ILE A 21 7.61 -35.01 18.55
CA ILE A 21 6.22 -34.87 18.08
C ILE A 21 5.38 -33.97 19.02
N ILE A 22 5.70 -33.97 20.32
CA ILE A 22 5.10 -33.09 21.34
C ILE A 22 6.10 -32.00 21.75
N GLY A 23 6.90 -31.50 20.80
CA GLY A 23 7.58 -30.23 21.01
C GLY A 23 6.52 -29.19 21.39
N PRO A 24 6.78 -28.27 22.33
CA PRO A 24 5.83 -27.19 22.61
C PRO A 24 5.50 -26.56 21.26
N LYS A 25 4.22 -26.62 20.84
CA LYS A 25 3.76 -25.79 19.72
C LYS A 25 4.36 -24.42 19.97
N PRO A 26 5.01 -23.78 18.97
CA PRO A 26 5.52 -22.43 19.16
C PRO A 26 4.36 -21.66 19.76
N VAL A 27 4.51 -21.25 21.03
CA VAL A 27 3.49 -20.45 21.69
C VAL A 27 3.44 -19.25 20.78
N ASN A 28 2.33 -19.09 20.04
CA ASN A 28 2.01 -17.87 19.32
C ASN A 28 1.96 -16.82 20.43
N ALA A 29 3.11 -16.25 20.77
CA ALA A 29 3.27 -15.42 21.93
C ALA A 29 3.15 -13.99 21.45
N ALA A 30 2.38 -13.20 22.20
CA ALA A 30 2.35 -11.76 22.01
C ALA A 30 3.79 -11.23 22.08
N SER A 31 4.13 -10.29 21.20
CA SER A 31 5.38 -9.52 21.32
C SER A 31 5.38 -8.65 22.60
N GLY A 32 4.20 -8.46 23.21
CA GLY A 32 3.98 -7.61 24.37
C GLY A 32 3.74 -6.14 24.01
N LYS A 33 3.71 -5.82 22.72
CA LYS A 33 3.30 -4.53 22.15
C LYS A 33 2.35 -4.74 20.98
N ILE A 34 1.63 -3.71 20.60
CA ILE A 34 0.81 -3.72 19.39
C ILE A 34 1.75 -3.45 18.21
N ASP A 35 1.90 -4.41 17.31
CA ASP A 35 2.73 -4.27 16.11
C ASP A 35 1.90 -3.71 14.95
N ASN A 36 0.70 -4.26 14.76
CA ASN A 36 -0.19 -3.89 13.67
C ASN A 36 -1.63 -3.75 14.14
N VAL A 37 -2.41 -3.02 13.34
CA VAL A 37 -3.85 -2.81 13.48
C VAL A 37 -4.57 -3.49 12.32
N ILE A 38 -5.68 -4.15 12.62
CA ILE A 38 -6.54 -4.83 11.65
C ILE A 38 -7.78 -3.98 11.46
N ILE A 39 -7.96 -3.48 10.25
CA ILE A 39 -9.04 -2.57 9.87
C ILE A 39 -10.01 -3.31 8.96
N LYS A 40 -11.30 -3.14 9.21
CA LYS A 40 -12.32 -3.60 8.27
C LYS A 40 -12.45 -2.59 7.13
N VAL A 41 -12.42 -3.07 5.89
CA VAL A 41 -12.63 -2.31 4.64
C VAL A 41 -13.65 -3.09 3.80
N GLU A 42 -14.87 -2.59 3.65
CA GLU A 42 -16.03 -3.31 3.10
C GLU A 42 -16.16 -4.73 3.69
N GLU A 43 -15.95 -5.77 2.87
CA GLU A 43 -16.05 -7.19 3.21
C GLU A 43 -14.69 -7.84 3.56
N PHE A 44 -13.59 -7.09 3.53
CA PHE A 44 -12.24 -7.61 3.76
C PHE A 44 -11.54 -6.95 4.96
N LEU A 45 -10.51 -7.62 5.44
CA LEU A 45 -9.69 -7.18 6.57
C LEU A 45 -8.31 -6.77 6.05
N VAL A 46 -7.84 -5.62 6.52
CA VAL A 46 -6.54 -5.09 6.12
C VAL A 46 -5.69 -4.85 7.35
N GLU A 47 -4.48 -5.37 7.33
CA GLU A 47 -3.48 -5.18 8.36
C GLU A 47 -2.51 -4.05 7.97
N MET A 48 -2.21 -3.17 8.92
CA MET A 48 -1.19 -2.13 8.76
C MET A 48 -0.37 -1.91 10.03
N PRO A 49 0.90 -1.46 9.93
CA PRO A 49 1.69 -1.11 11.10
C PRO A 49 0.99 -0.07 11.98
N ILE A 50 1.14 -0.18 13.30
CA ILE A 50 0.52 0.75 14.25
C ILE A 50 0.94 2.21 14.00
N ASP A 51 2.20 2.45 13.65
CA ASP A 51 2.71 3.80 13.37
C ASP A 51 2.03 4.40 12.14
N THR A 52 1.85 3.60 11.09
CA THR A 52 1.09 4.01 9.89
C THR A 52 -0.37 4.32 10.23
N TYR A 53 -1.01 3.51 11.08
CA TYR A 53 -2.36 3.77 11.54
C TYR A 53 -2.45 5.08 12.33
N ILE A 54 -1.53 5.34 13.27
CA ILE A 54 -1.50 6.56 14.08
C ILE A 54 -1.32 7.78 13.17
N ASP A 55 -0.38 7.73 12.22
CA ASP A 55 -0.17 8.81 11.26
C ASP A 55 -1.43 9.11 10.45
N ILE A 56 -2.09 8.07 9.94
CA ILE A 56 -3.36 8.20 9.19
C ILE A 56 -4.45 8.81 10.07
N TYR A 57 -4.61 8.32 11.31
CA TYR A 57 -5.63 8.78 12.24
C TYR A 57 -5.46 10.25 12.62
N MET A 58 -4.21 10.66 12.85
CA MET A 58 -3.85 12.03 13.24
C MET A 58 -3.97 13.01 12.06
N ARG A 59 -3.45 12.64 10.89
CA ARG A 59 -3.42 13.54 9.73
C ARG A 59 -4.75 13.59 8.98
N ARG A 60 -5.50 12.46 8.97
CA ARG A 60 -6.76 12.30 8.20
C ARG A 60 -6.61 12.68 6.72
N THR A 61 -5.44 12.40 6.16
CA THR A 61 -5.07 12.68 4.76
C THR A 61 -4.19 11.56 4.23
N GLY A 62 -4.16 11.38 2.91
CA GLY A 62 -3.25 10.46 2.21
C GLY A 62 -3.98 9.29 1.57
N SER A 63 -3.29 8.60 0.65
CA SER A 63 -3.85 7.56 -0.22
C SER A 63 -4.57 6.44 0.55
N ILE A 64 -3.95 5.94 1.63
CA ILE A 64 -4.54 4.91 2.49
C ILE A 64 -5.79 5.42 3.22
N TYR A 65 -5.76 6.65 3.73
CA TYR A 65 -6.91 7.25 4.41
C TYR A 65 -8.09 7.40 3.45
N ASP A 66 -7.83 7.97 2.27
CA ASP A 66 -8.85 8.21 1.25
C ASP A 66 -9.45 6.91 0.73
N PHE A 67 -8.62 5.86 0.58
CA PHE A 67 -9.07 4.51 0.26
C PHE A 67 -10.05 3.98 1.31
N ILE A 68 -9.67 3.99 2.59
CA ILE A 68 -10.52 3.47 3.67
C ILE A 68 -11.81 4.30 3.80
N LYS A 69 -11.70 5.63 3.74
CA LYS A 69 -12.83 6.55 3.84
C LYS A 69 -13.81 6.38 2.68
N ARG A 70 -13.33 6.20 1.45
CA ARG A 70 -14.20 5.96 0.28
C ARG A 70 -14.99 4.67 0.42
N LYS A 71 -14.36 3.64 0.97
CA LYS A 71 -14.91 2.30 1.12
C LYS A 71 -15.90 2.17 2.28
N ASN A 72 -15.57 2.75 3.43
CA ASN A 72 -16.33 2.54 4.68
C ASN A 72 -16.87 3.82 5.32
N GLY A 73 -16.58 5.00 4.77
CA GLY A 73 -16.91 6.30 5.38
C GLY A 73 -15.99 6.67 6.54
N SER A 74 -15.48 5.70 7.29
CA SER A 74 -14.55 5.90 8.41
C SER A 74 -13.66 4.67 8.66
N ILE A 75 -12.67 4.82 9.53
CA ILE A 75 -11.74 3.77 9.89
C ILE A 75 -12.32 2.93 11.03
N TYR A 76 -12.56 1.64 10.77
CA TYR A 76 -13.05 0.70 11.76
C TYR A 76 -11.97 -0.33 12.11
N VAL A 77 -11.37 -0.18 13.29
CA VAL A 77 -10.44 -1.18 13.83
C VAL A 77 -11.23 -2.33 14.41
N VAL A 78 -10.94 -3.55 13.96
CA VAL A 78 -11.57 -4.78 14.45
C VAL A 78 -10.63 -5.67 15.26
N GLY A 79 -9.32 -5.41 15.15
CA GLY A 79 -8.34 -6.15 15.93
C GLY A 79 -6.93 -5.61 15.84
N LEU A 80 -6.03 -6.34 16.48
CA LEU A 80 -4.63 -5.98 16.68
C LEU A 80 -3.76 -7.21 16.41
N ARG A 81 -2.52 -6.99 15.95
CA ARG A 81 -1.49 -8.03 15.93
C ARG A 81 -0.40 -7.71 16.95
N SER A 82 0.00 -8.72 17.71
CA SER A 82 1.17 -8.69 18.59
C SER A 82 2.02 -9.94 18.35
N GLY A 83 3.20 -9.78 17.77
CA GLY A 83 4.02 -10.88 17.29
C GLY A 83 3.26 -11.71 16.26
N ASN A 84 2.97 -12.97 16.60
CA ASN A 84 2.21 -13.89 15.75
C ASN A 84 0.74 -14.04 16.19
N GLN A 85 0.28 -13.26 17.18
CA GLN A 85 -1.10 -13.32 17.65
C GLN A 85 -1.96 -12.24 17.00
N TYR A 86 -3.10 -12.65 16.46
CA TYR A 86 -4.17 -11.78 15.98
C TYR A 86 -5.26 -11.75 17.04
N ILE A 87 -5.62 -10.57 17.54
CA ILE A 87 -6.45 -10.39 18.74
C ILE A 87 -7.65 -9.51 18.39
N HIS A 88 -8.84 -9.90 18.84
CA HIS A 88 -10.05 -9.08 18.70
C HIS A 88 -9.92 -7.78 19.52
N LEU A 89 -10.31 -6.64 18.94
CA LEU A 89 -10.17 -5.35 19.62
C LEU A 89 -10.98 -5.31 20.93
N ASN A 90 -12.21 -5.82 20.92
CA ASN A 90 -13.08 -5.83 22.09
C ASN A 90 -12.46 -6.65 23.23
N GLU A 91 -11.94 -7.84 22.91
CA GLU A 91 -11.23 -8.69 23.87
C GLU A 91 -9.98 -8.00 24.44
N TYR A 92 -9.24 -7.26 23.62
CA TYR A 92 -8.12 -6.45 24.11
C TYR A 92 -8.58 -5.35 25.06
N ILE A 93 -9.64 -4.60 24.71
CA ILE A 93 -10.18 -3.51 25.54
C ILE A 93 -10.63 -4.05 26.90
N ASP A 94 -11.38 -5.15 26.90
CA ASP A 94 -11.88 -5.77 28.11
C ASP A 94 -10.73 -6.23 29.02
N LYS A 95 -9.75 -6.95 28.47
CA LYS A 95 -8.57 -7.36 29.26
C LYS A 95 -7.74 -6.18 29.74
N TYR A 96 -7.57 -5.15 28.91
CA TYR A 96 -6.81 -3.96 29.28
C TYR A 96 -7.45 -3.20 30.44
N PHE A 97 -8.78 -3.15 30.49
CA PHE A 97 -9.50 -2.52 31.58
C PHE A 97 -9.18 -3.15 32.95
N TYR A 98 -9.09 -4.48 33.00
CA TYR A 98 -8.77 -5.22 34.24
C TYR A 98 -7.26 -5.25 34.54
N GLU A 99 -6.43 -5.53 33.55
CA GLU A 99 -4.99 -5.72 33.73
C GLU A 99 -4.20 -4.42 33.84
N LYS A 100 -4.73 -3.31 33.28
CA LYS A 100 -4.07 -1.99 33.19
C LYS A 100 -2.64 -2.04 32.63
N SER A 101 -2.34 -3.05 31.83
CA SER A 101 -1.03 -3.30 31.23
C SER A 101 -1.21 -3.85 29.83
N VAL A 102 -0.67 -3.15 28.82
CA VAL A 102 -0.74 -3.55 27.40
C VAL A 102 -0.21 -4.97 27.22
N ARG A 103 0.96 -5.26 27.79
CA ARG A 103 1.61 -6.58 27.66
C ARG A 103 0.75 -7.71 28.24
N ARG A 104 0.14 -7.51 29.41
CA ARG A 104 -0.71 -8.53 30.05
C ARG A 104 -2.05 -8.69 29.35
N ALA A 105 -2.64 -7.58 28.92
CA ALA A 105 -3.88 -7.60 28.14
C ALA A 105 -3.68 -8.40 26.86
N LEU A 106 -2.66 -8.06 26.05
CA LEU A 106 -2.35 -8.79 24.81
C LEU A 106 -2.09 -10.29 25.04
N ALA A 107 -1.39 -10.65 26.12
CA ALA A 107 -1.09 -12.04 26.44
C ALA A 107 -2.31 -12.86 26.92
N SER A 108 -3.36 -12.19 27.41
CA SER A 108 -4.55 -12.83 28.00
C SER A 108 -5.82 -12.68 27.17
N SER A 109 -5.79 -11.89 26.09
CA SER A 109 -6.91 -11.73 25.16
C SER A 109 -7.10 -12.95 24.29
N GLU A 110 -8.36 -13.19 23.91
CA GLU A 110 -8.71 -14.23 22.95
C GLU A 110 -8.21 -13.87 21.54
N THR A 111 -7.61 -14.86 20.88
CA THR A 111 -7.11 -14.71 19.52
C THR A 111 -8.22 -14.93 18.50
N MET A 112 -8.16 -14.20 17.39
CA MET A 112 -9.02 -14.42 16.23
C MET A 112 -8.91 -15.85 15.72
N SER A 113 -10.01 -16.38 15.19
CA SER A 113 -10.03 -17.68 14.55
C SER A 113 -9.17 -17.70 13.28
N ASP A 114 -8.59 -18.84 12.93
CA ASP A 114 -7.80 -19.02 11.71
C ASP A 114 -8.57 -18.64 10.43
N GLN A 115 -9.89 -18.88 10.44
CA GLN A 115 -10.79 -18.47 9.34
C GLN A 115 -10.86 -16.96 9.17
N MET A 116 -10.77 -16.19 10.25
CA MET A 116 -10.74 -14.74 10.19
C MET A 116 -9.35 -14.24 9.82
N VAL A 117 -8.30 -14.84 10.40
CA VAL A 117 -6.89 -14.50 10.10
C VAL A 117 -6.57 -14.71 8.62
N SER A 118 -7.07 -15.78 8.00
CA SER A 118 -6.85 -16.05 6.57
C SER A 118 -7.47 -15.02 5.62
N LYS A 119 -8.38 -14.16 6.10
CA LYS A 119 -8.99 -13.06 5.34
C LYS A 119 -8.22 -11.75 5.47
N ILE A 120 -7.19 -11.70 6.31
CA ILE A 120 -6.40 -10.50 6.56
C ILE A 120 -5.39 -10.32 5.43
N ASN A 121 -5.47 -9.18 4.76
CA ASN A 121 -4.52 -8.76 3.73
C ASN A 121 -3.60 -7.68 4.27
N ASP A 122 -2.33 -7.73 3.89
CA ASP A 122 -1.40 -6.64 4.17
C ASP A 122 -1.78 -5.38 3.37
N ILE A 123 -1.79 -4.21 3.99
CA ILE A 123 -2.09 -2.92 3.33
C ILE A 123 -1.17 -2.64 2.14
N SER A 124 0.08 -3.12 2.17
CA SER A 124 1.03 -2.99 1.07
C SER A 124 0.52 -3.64 -0.22
N LYS A 125 -0.33 -4.68 -0.12
CA LYS A 125 -0.97 -5.30 -1.28
C LYS A 125 -1.90 -4.36 -2.03
N TYR A 126 -2.24 -3.18 -1.51
CA TYR A 126 -3.10 -2.20 -2.18
C TYR A 126 -2.32 -1.01 -2.77
N LYS A 127 -1.07 -0.78 -2.34
CA LYS A 127 -0.22 0.30 -2.86
C LYS A 127 0.01 0.18 -4.37
N ILE A 128 0.09 1.33 -5.05
CA ILE A 128 0.38 1.39 -6.49
C ILE A 128 1.80 1.92 -6.64
N GLU A 129 2.62 1.21 -7.39
CA GLU A 129 3.98 1.65 -7.69
C GLU A 129 4.06 2.02 -9.17
N ILE A 130 4.76 3.12 -9.47
CA ILE A 130 5.17 3.42 -10.83
C ILE A 130 6.45 2.64 -11.10
N THR A 131 6.43 1.85 -12.15
CA THR A 131 7.56 1.01 -12.56
C THR A 131 8.49 1.73 -13.53
N ASN A 132 7.93 2.57 -14.40
CA ASN A 132 8.66 3.34 -15.40
C ASN A 132 7.81 4.54 -15.84
N VAL A 133 8.46 5.67 -16.11
CA VAL A 133 7.88 6.81 -16.82
C VAL A 133 8.72 7.10 -18.05
N LYS A 134 8.10 7.24 -19.21
CA LYS A 134 8.77 7.64 -20.45
C LYS A 134 8.18 8.90 -21.02
N VAL A 135 9.03 9.73 -21.61
CA VAL A 135 8.63 10.90 -22.42
C VAL A 135 9.28 10.76 -23.79
N GLY A 136 8.49 10.34 -24.79
CA GLY A 136 9.05 9.86 -26.06
C GLY A 136 10.00 8.68 -25.84
N ILE A 137 11.29 8.88 -26.13
CA ILE A 137 12.35 7.87 -25.95
C ILE A 137 13.09 7.97 -24.60
N ILE A 138 12.79 8.99 -23.79
CA ILE A 138 13.55 9.32 -22.58
C ILE A 138 12.89 8.63 -21.38
N GLU A 139 13.65 7.85 -20.63
CA GLU A 139 13.19 7.26 -19.37
C GLU A 139 13.40 8.22 -18.19
N GLY A 140 12.39 8.32 -17.34
CA GLY A 140 12.42 9.10 -16.10
C GLY A 140 13.16 8.39 -14.98
N ILE A 141 13.75 9.17 -14.09
CA ILE A 141 14.40 8.71 -12.86
C ILE A 141 13.35 8.71 -11.75
N LEU A 142 13.14 7.55 -11.12
CA LEU A 142 12.27 7.40 -9.97
C LEU A 142 13.10 7.37 -8.68
N LYS A 143 12.86 8.33 -7.78
CA LYS A 143 13.51 8.37 -6.46
C LYS A 143 12.58 8.98 -5.43
N ASN A 144 12.32 8.25 -4.34
CA ASN A 144 11.50 8.72 -3.20
C ASN A 144 10.15 9.29 -3.65
N ASP A 145 9.40 8.53 -4.46
CA ASP A 145 8.10 8.91 -5.01
C ASP A 145 8.08 10.17 -5.91
N LYS A 146 9.27 10.67 -6.28
CA LYS A 146 9.45 11.73 -7.27
C LYS A 146 9.93 11.13 -8.58
N ILE A 147 9.25 11.49 -9.65
CA ILE A 147 9.64 11.16 -11.01
C ILE A 147 10.27 12.41 -11.62
N THR A 148 11.51 12.29 -12.08
CA THR A 148 12.20 13.37 -12.79
C THR A 148 12.54 12.89 -14.19
N VAL A 149 12.15 13.64 -15.20
CA VAL A 149 12.53 13.38 -16.59
C VAL A 149 13.36 14.55 -17.09
N ILE A 150 14.58 14.28 -17.53
CA ILE A 150 15.50 15.28 -18.08
C ILE A 150 15.45 15.19 -19.60
N ILE A 151 15.01 16.26 -20.26
CA ILE A 151 14.79 16.34 -21.70
C ILE A 151 15.89 17.21 -22.32
N PRO A 152 16.79 16.64 -23.16
CA PRO A 152 17.78 17.43 -23.88
C PRO A 152 17.12 18.43 -24.85
N LYS A 153 17.60 19.67 -24.87
CA LYS A 153 17.11 20.74 -25.77
C LYS A 153 17.16 20.35 -27.24
N GLU A 154 18.08 19.48 -27.64
CA GLU A 154 18.22 19.04 -29.04
C GLU A 154 17.10 18.11 -29.49
N ILE A 155 16.43 17.42 -28.55
CA ILE A 155 15.33 16.48 -28.81
C ILE A 155 13.97 17.19 -28.65
N SER A 156 13.96 18.41 -28.11
CA SER A 156 12.73 19.10 -27.71
C SER A 156 11.95 19.75 -28.86
N SER A 157 12.59 19.95 -30.03
CA SER A 157 12.00 20.63 -31.19
C SER A 157 11.04 19.76 -32.01
N GLU A 158 11.08 18.44 -31.86
CA GLU A 158 10.14 17.52 -32.50
C GLU A 158 9.14 17.06 -31.46
N SER A 159 7.89 17.53 -31.57
CA SER A 159 6.69 17.11 -30.83
C SER A 159 6.96 16.07 -29.74
N ILE A 160 7.27 16.53 -28.52
CA ILE A 160 7.56 15.66 -27.39
C ILE A 160 6.38 14.69 -27.19
N GLY A 161 6.59 13.50 -27.72
CA GLY A 161 5.56 12.51 -27.98
C GLY A 161 5.19 11.81 -26.69
N SER A 162 4.21 12.35 -25.99
CA SER A 162 3.49 11.72 -24.88
C SER A 162 4.30 11.27 -23.64
N ILE A 163 3.66 11.35 -22.48
CA ILE A 163 4.13 10.73 -21.24
C ILE A 163 3.45 9.37 -21.13
N GLU A 164 4.25 8.30 -21.10
CA GLU A 164 3.80 6.95 -20.80
C GLU A 164 4.17 6.59 -19.36
N MET A 165 3.16 6.29 -18.54
CA MET A 165 3.36 5.76 -17.18
C MET A 165 2.95 4.29 -17.12
N ASN A 166 3.85 3.45 -16.60
CA ASN A 166 3.60 2.03 -16.39
C ASN A 166 3.47 1.74 -14.89
N PHE A 167 2.39 1.07 -14.49
CA PHE A 167 2.04 0.83 -13.09
C PHE A 167 2.18 -0.66 -12.73
N SER A 168 2.49 -0.95 -11.46
CA SER A 168 2.55 -2.32 -10.94
C SER A 168 1.20 -3.05 -10.93
N LYS A 169 0.10 -2.30 -11.13
CA LYS A 169 -1.28 -2.79 -11.12
C LYS A 169 -2.13 -2.13 -12.19
N LYS A 170 -3.30 -2.72 -12.41
CA LYS A 170 -4.27 -2.18 -13.35
C LYS A 170 -4.92 -0.95 -12.74
N VAL A 171 -4.82 0.16 -13.46
CA VAL A 171 -5.30 1.46 -13.01
C VAL A 171 -6.31 2.05 -13.96
N ARG A 172 -7.15 2.95 -13.43
CA ARG A 172 -7.96 3.92 -14.14
C ARG A 172 -7.52 5.29 -13.62
N ILE A 173 -7.05 6.18 -14.49
CA ILE A 173 -6.82 7.56 -14.06
C ILE A 173 -8.16 8.25 -14.02
N ILE A 174 -8.39 8.98 -12.93
CA ILE A 174 -9.64 9.69 -12.72
C ILE A 174 -9.41 11.20 -12.76
N GLU A 175 -8.22 11.71 -12.44
CA GLU A 175 -7.95 13.16 -12.40
C GLU A 175 -6.46 13.50 -12.59
N ILE A 176 -6.16 14.47 -13.45
CA ILE A 176 -4.97 15.32 -13.30
C ILE A 176 -5.40 16.40 -12.30
N ASP A 177 -4.72 16.48 -11.15
CA ASP A 177 -5.15 17.38 -10.08
C ASP A 177 -4.80 18.82 -10.48
N GLU A 178 -5.80 19.56 -10.97
CA GLU A 178 -5.73 20.96 -11.39
C GLU A 178 -6.02 21.91 -10.21
N GLU A 179 -5.31 21.79 -9.09
CA GLU A 179 -5.31 22.83 -8.05
C GLU A 179 -4.30 23.94 -8.39
N VAL A 180 -4.47 24.62 -9.53
CA VAL A 180 -3.68 25.82 -9.90
C VAL A 180 -4.59 26.74 -10.74
N PRO A 181 -4.50 28.09 -10.70
CA PRO A 181 -5.51 29.08 -11.18
C PRO A 181 -5.85 29.13 -12.69
N TRP A 182 -5.60 28.06 -13.43
CA TRP A 182 -5.58 28.00 -14.89
C TRP A 182 -6.90 27.51 -15.51
N LEU A 183 -7.99 27.41 -14.73
CA LEU A 183 -9.32 27.10 -15.26
C LEU A 183 -9.69 28.04 -16.43
N ASP A 184 -9.24 29.29 -16.35
CA ASP A 184 -9.42 30.32 -17.39
C ASP A 184 -8.60 30.03 -18.66
N ILE A 185 -7.48 29.30 -18.54
CA ILE A 185 -6.58 28.97 -19.65
C ILE A 185 -7.03 27.68 -20.32
N ILE A 186 -7.48 26.67 -19.57
CA ILE A 186 -8.01 25.41 -20.13
C ILE A 186 -9.37 25.63 -20.80
N ASN A 187 -10.23 26.50 -20.24
CA ASN A 187 -11.45 26.94 -20.92
C ASN A 187 -11.12 27.69 -22.22
N ARG A 188 -10.11 28.58 -22.21
CA ARG A 188 -9.58 29.18 -23.46
C ARG A 188 -8.99 28.14 -24.41
N PHE A 189 -8.37 27.05 -23.94
CA PHE A 189 -7.87 25.99 -24.82
C PHE A 189 -9.00 25.20 -25.51
N LYS A 190 -10.10 24.92 -24.80
CA LYS A 190 -11.30 24.28 -25.37
C LYS A 190 -12.03 25.21 -26.33
N GLU A 191 -12.14 26.49 -26.00
CA GLU A 191 -12.73 27.53 -26.87
C GLU A 191 -11.91 27.77 -28.15
N ASN A 192 -10.61 27.46 -28.16
CA ASN A 192 -9.73 27.57 -29.33
C ASN A 192 -9.49 26.23 -30.07
N GLY A 193 -10.27 25.19 -29.78
CA GLY A 193 -10.27 23.93 -30.57
C GLY A 193 -9.12 22.96 -30.30
N TYR A 194 -8.44 23.05 -29.15
CA TYR A 194 -7.37 22.12 -28.77
C TYR A 194 -7.90 20.97 -27.89
N TYR A 195 -7.72 19.73 -28.34
CA TYR A 195 -8.12 18.51 -27.62
C TYR A 195 -6.93 17.88 -26.89
N LEU A 196 -7.18 17.36 -25.68
CA LEU A 196 -6.27 16.47 -24.96
C LEU A 196 -6.66 15.04 -25.36
N ASP A 197 -5.84 14.38 -26.17
CA ASP A 197 -6.06 12.98 -26.52
C ASP A 197 -5.44 12.10 -25.43
N GLU A 198 -6.29 11.59 -24.55
CA GLU A 198 -5.95 10.63 -23.51
C GLU A 198 -6.26 9.21 -23.99
N TYR A 199 -5.26 8.33 -23.96
CA TYR A 199 -5.44 6.91 -24.27
C TYR A 199 -5.17 6.06 -23.03
N TYR A 200 -6.14 5.21 -22.71
CA TYR A 200 -6.14 4.34 -21.54
C TYR A 200 -6.04 2.88 -21.96
N ASP A 201 -4.95 2.21 -21.58
CA ASP A 201 -4.81 0.75 -21.71
C ASP A 201 -4.63 0.12 -20.32
N LYS A 202 -4.93 -1.18 -20.20
CA LYS A 202 -4.73 -1.92 -18.95
C LYS A 202 -3.27 -1.76 -18.55
N TYR A 203 -3.02 -1.25 -17.33
CA TYR A 203 -1.68 -1.03 -16.76
C TYR A 203 -0.86 0.16 -17.32
N LYS A 204 -1.39 0.88 -18.32
CA LYS A 204 -0.67 1.96 -19.01
C LYS A 204 -1.52 3.20 -19.19
N VAL A 205 -0.88 4.34 -19.00
CA VAL A 205 -1.49 5.65 -19.28
C VAL A 205 -0.59 6.37 -20.25
N LYS A 206 -1.18 6.84 -21.36
CA LYS A 206 -0.51 7.70 -22.33
C LYS A 206 -1.23 9.05 -22.39
N SER A 207 -0.55 10.11 -21.97
CA SER A 207 -1.02 11.50 -22.10
C SER A 207 -0.17 12.23 -23.14
N SER A 208 -0.76 12.98 -24.06
CA SER A 208 -0.05 13.66 -25.15
C SER A 208 -0.02 15.19 -24.96
N TRP A 209 1.12 15.82 -25.27
CA TRP A 209 1.37 17.25 -25.05
C TRP A 209 2.21 17.84 -26.19
N SER A 210 2.21 19.16 -26.37
CA SER A 210 3.06 19.85 -27.36
C SER A 210 4.15 20.69 -26.69
N TYR A 211 5.29 20.89 -27.37
CA TYR A 211 6.48 21.54 -26.81
C TYR A 211 6.23 22.95 -26.24
N LYS A 212 5.43 23.78 -26.93
CA LYS A 212 5.04 25.12 -26.44
C LYS A 212 4.30 25.08 -25.09
N LYS A 213 3.67 23.94 -24.76
CA LYS A 213 3.00 23.72 -23.48
C LYS A 213 3.99 23.27 -22.39
N LEU A 214 4.99 22.46 -22.72
CA LEU A 214 6.00 21.97 -21.77
C LEU A 214 6.90 23.07 -21.21
N VAL A 215 7.23 24.09 -22.01
CA VAL A 215 7.98 25.27 -21.55
C VAL A 215 7.18 26.12 -20.55
N ASN A 216 5.84 25.97 -20.54
CA ASN A 216 4.92 26.68 -19.64
C ASN A 216 4.34 25.76 -18.54
N ILE A 217 4.73 24.49 -18.48
CA ILE A 217 4.36 23.60 -17.38
C ILE A 217 5.31 23.92 -16.23
N GLU A 218 4.76 24.36 -15.11
CA GLU A 218 5.53 24.42 -13.87
C GLU A 218 6.06 23.00 -13.53
N PRO A 219 7.26 22.87 -12.92
CA PRO A 219 8.02 21.61 -12.74
C PRO A 219 7.38 20.51 -11.88
N SER A 220 6.05 20.48 -11.75
CA SER A 220 5.33 19.38 -11.12
C SER A 220 3.92 19.27 -11.67
N THR A 221 3.69 18.34 -12.60
CA THR A 221 2.32 17.87 -12.90
C THR A 221 2.00 16.73 -11.95
N SER A 222 0.79 16.75 -11.39
CA SER A 222 0.34 15.69 -10.49
C SER A 222 -0.77 14.84 -11.11
N TYR A 223 -0.62 13.53 -10.99
CA TYR A 223 -1.52 12.53 -11.55
C TYR A 223 -2.17 11.74 -10.42
N LYS A 224 -3.50 11.74 -10.35
CA LYS A 224 -4.25 10.92 -9.42
C LYS A 224 -4.70 9.65 -10.12
N VAL A 225 -4.14 8.54 -9.68
CA VAL A 225 -4.30 7.23 -10.28
C VAL A 225 -5.13 6.38 -9.33
N ILE A 226 -6.18 5.72 -9.84
CA ILE A 226 -7.10 4.92 -9.04
C ILE A 226 -7.09 3.48 -9.56
N THR A 227 -6.74 2.50 -8.71
CA THR A 227 -6.81 1.08 -9.08
C THR A 227 -8.26 0.59 -9.20
N GLU A 228 -8.46 -0.56 -9.83
CA GLU A 228 -9.80 -1.16 -9.95
C GLU A 228 -10.45 -1.49 -8.60
N ASP A 229 -9.65 -1.77 -7.57
CA ASP A 229 -10.11 -1.97 -6.19
C ASP A 229 -10.45 -0.65 -5.47
N GLY A 230 -10.22 0.50 -6.12
CA GLY A 230 -10.57 1.82 -5.64
C GLY A 230 -9.52 2.50 -4.77
N TYR A 231 -8.32 1.94 -4.61
CA TYR A 231 -7.19 2.63 -3.97
C TYR A 231 -6.71 3.76 -4.89
N SER A 232 -6.39 4.94 -4.33
CA SER A 232 -5.96 6.10 -5.11
C SER A 232 -4.64 6.64 -4.62
N GLU A 233 -3.69 6.84 -5.53
CA GLU A 233 -2.37 7.39 -5.27
C GLU A 233 -2.16 8.65 -6.13
N LYS A 234 -1.43 9.63 -5.59
CA LYS A 234 -1.07 10.85 -6.32
C LYS A 234 0.42 10.81 -6.62
N PHE A 235 0.78 10.95 -7.89
CA PHE A 235 2.17 10.95 -8.36
C PHE A 235 2.56 12.30 -8.91
N TYR A 236 3.82 12.69 -8.72
CA TYR A 236 4.35 13.95 -9.19
C TYR A 236 5.45 13.72 -10.23
N ILE A 237 5.29 14.31 -11.41
CA ILE A 237 6.28 14.29 -12.48
C ILE A 237 6.88 15.68 -12.63
N ASN A 238 8.19 15.74 -12.44
CA ASN A 238 9.01 16.91 -12.73
C ASN A 238 9.70 16.73 -14.08
N LEU A 239 9.53 17.71 -14.97
CA LEU A 239 10.14 17.74 -16.29
C LEU A 239 11.19 18.85 -16.29
N ILE A 240 12.43 18.49 -16.56
CA ILE A 240 13.57 19.42 -16.61
C ILE A 240 14.08 19.43 -18.05
N ILE A 241 14.17 20.62 -18.66
CA ILE A 241 14.74 20.78 -20.01
C ILE A 241 16.17 21.30 -19.85
N GLU A 242 17.15 20.53 -20.33
CA GLU A 242 18.58 20.86 -20.24
C GLU A 242 19.23 21.01 -21.61
#